data_AF-A0A526Z2H1-F1
#
_entry.id   AF-A0A526Z2H1-F1
#
_cell.length_a   1.000
_cell.length_b   1.000
_cell.length_c   1.000
_cell.angle_alpha   90.00
_cell.angle_beta   90.00
_cell.angle_gamma   90.00
#
_symmetry.space_group_name_H-M   'P 1'
#
loop_
_entity.id
_entity.type
_entity.pdbx_description
1 polymer ?
#
loop_
_entity_poly.entity_id
_entity_poly.type
_entity_poly.pdbx_seq_one_letter_code
_entity_poly.pdbx_strand_id
1 'polypeptide(L)'
;MIARWFDLPLYLANWGTHRLMIRLPNRLVDRRRLDGFLQAVECVDVTTSGENLIVDIQCDELEPEHYWDDEADWLAALAPLRADVLGGDLRLFYLLWLMTVETGSIEPDEAEPLPGIGPMTGALDAFARFFRLDADLVAAAAERPAGTTAQDPLSSDVIRRSLADLPDREKTTLLARVIDGDPHVGNELRALVRDRQETSAARPAVAPRSAGELRARA
;
A
#
# COMPACT_ATOMS: atom_id res chain seq x y z
N MET A 1 15.35 16.52 3.67
CA MET A 1 16.44 16.52 4.68
C MET A 1 16.17 15.57 5.86
N ILE A 2 14.94 15.09 6.10
CA ILE A 2 14.59 14.09 7.16
C ILE A 2 14.61 12.64 6.65
N ALA A 3 14.25 12.39 5.38
CA ALA A 3 14.25 11.04 4.76
C ALA A 3 15.62 10.33 4.73
N ARG A 4 16.70 11.01 5.13
CA ARG A 4 18.05 10.44 5.20
C ARG A 4 18.30 9.62 6.47
N TRP A 5 17.44 9.75 7.48
CA TRP A 5 17.64 9.15 8.81
C TRP A 5 16.47 8.28 9.31
N PHE A 6 15.30 8.39 8.70
CA PHE A 6 14.10 7.68 9.13
C PHE A 6 13.43 6.94 7.99
N ASP A 7 12.94 5.74 8.29
CA ASP A 7 12.20 4.89 7.36
C ASP A 7 10.73 5.28 7.21
N LEU A 8 10.19 5.98 8.22
CA LEU A 8 8.83 6.50 8.24
C LEU A 8 8.77 7.87 8.94
N PRO A 9 9.20 8.97 8.30
CA PRO A 9 8.97 10.30 8.85
C PRO A 9 7.47 10.64 8.88
N LEU A 10 6.95 10.95 10.06
CA LEU A 10 5.63 11.56 10.24
C LEU A 10 5.83 13.03 10.59
N TYR A 11 5.15 13.93 9.89
CA TYR A 11 5.12 15.35 10.21
C TYR A 11 3.68 15.81 10.38
N LEU A 12 3.42 16.35 11.57
CA LEU A 12 2.15 16.98 11.92
C LEU A 12 2.45 18.42 12.32
N ALA A 13 1.89 19.37 11.57
CA ALA A 13 1.91 20.76 11.98
C ALA A 13 0.59 21.14 12.65
N ASN A 14 0.67 21.97 13.68
CA ASN A 14 -0.47 22.56 14.39
C ASN A 14 -1.37 23.48 13.53
N TRP A 15 -1.07 23.61 12.23
CA TRP A 15 -1.86 24.33 11.22
C TRP A 15 -2.53 23.39 10.20
N GLY A 16 -2.65 22.08 10.49
CA GLY A 16 -3.49 21.15 9.71
C GLY A 16 -2.81 20.43 8.55
N THR A 17 -1.48 20.55 8.38
CA THR A 17 -0.74 19.76 7.37
C THR A 17 -0.51 18.36 7.90
N HIS A 18 -1.05 17.36 7.20
CA HIS A 18 -0.85 15.94 7.49
C HIS A 18 0.12 15.37 6.46
N ARG A 19 1.29 14.92 6.92
CA ARG A 19 2.32 14.36 6.03
C ARG A 19 2.90 13.05 6.53
N LEU A 20 2.86 12.04 5.67
CA LEU A 20 3.46 10.72 5.90
C LEU A 20 4.47 10.44 4.79
N MET A 21 5.72 10.21 5.16
CA MET A 21 6.76 9.77 4.22
C MET A 21 7.10 8.30 4.49
N ILE A 22 7.20 7.48 3.44
CA ILE A 22 7.59 6.08 3.53
C ILE A 22 8.83 5.85 2.67
N ARG A 23 9.92 5.37 3.29
CA ARG A 23 11.13 4.96 2.58
C ARG A 23 11.15 3.46 2.34
N LEU A 24 11.22 3.08 1.07
CA LEU A 24 11.19 1.69 0.62
C LEU A 24 12.44 1.39 -0.22
N PRO A 25 13.07 0.20 -0.10
CA PRO A 25 14.13 -0.18 -1.03
C PRO A 25 13.56 -0.29 -2.45
N ASN A 26 14.15 0.42 -3.41
CA ASN A 26 13.63 0.55 -4.77
C ASN A 26 13.48 -0.81 -5.47
N ARG A 27 14.36 -1.77 -5.14
CA ARG A 27 14.33 -3.14 -5.71
C ARG A 27 13.12 -3.98 -5.30
N LEU A 28 12.37 -3.58 -4.27
CA LEU A 28 11.24 -4.34 -3.72
C LEU A 28 9.89 -3.76 -4.12
N VAL A 29 9.89 -2.62 -4.81
CA VAL A 29 8.67 -1.89 -5.16
C VAL A 29 8.56 -1.86 -6.67
N ASP A 30 7.48 -2.43 -7.20
CA ASP A 30 7.17 -2.27 -8.62
C ASP A 30 6.50 -0.92 -8.84
N ARG A 31 7.28 0.03 -9.39
CA ARG A 31 6.79 1.39 -9.69
C ARG A 31 5.59 1.37 -10.63
N ARG A 32 5.52 0.43 -11.59
CA ARG A 32 4.38 0.35 -12.51
C ARG A 32 3.08 -0.01 -11.78
N ARG A 33 3.18 -0.86 -10.75
CA ARG A 33 2.04 -1.17 -9.89
C ARG A 33 1.60 0.07 -9.11
N LEU A 34 2.55 0.85 -8.57
CA LEU A 34 2.22 2.09 -7.85
C LEU A 34 1.58 3.14 -8.76
N ASP A 35 2.11 3.32 -9.98
CA ASP A 35 1.60 4.29 -10.94
C ASP A 35 0.12 4.03 -11.25
N GLY A 36 -0.31 2.75 -11.27
CA GLY A 36 -1.71 2.36 -11.45
C GLY A 36 -2.67 2.81 -10.34
N PHE A 37 -2.16 3.18 -9.15
CA PHE A 37 -2.95 3.79 -8.08
C PHE A 37 -2.82 5.32 -8.07
N LEU A 38 -1.60 5.80 -8.31
CA LEU A 38 -1.20 7.16 -7.95
C LEU A 38 -1.33 8.17 -9.08
N GLN A 39 -1.65 7.75 -10.31
CA GLN A 39 -1.67 8.63 -11.48
C GLN A 39 -2.57 9.86 -11.31
N ALA A 40 -3.69 9.74 -10.59
CA ALA A 40 -4.64 10.83 -10.34
C ALA A 40 -4.47 11.47 -8.95
N VAL A 41 -3.48 11.03 -8.15
CA VAL A 41 -3.34 11.44 -6.75
C VAL A 41 -2.37 12.61 -6.65
N GLU A 42 -2.90 13.82 -6.49
CA GLU A 42 -2.09 15.05 -6.42
C GLU A 42 -1.33 15.23 -5.10
N CYS A 43 -1.84 14.66 -4.00
CA CYS A 43 -1.24 14.77 -2.67
C CYS A 43 -0.05 13.82 -2.43
N VAL A 44 0.45 13.15 -3.48
CA VAL A 44 1.51 12.14 -3.36
C VAL A 44 2.63 12.40 -4.36
N ASP A 45 3.86 12.42 -3.86
CA ASP A 45 5.06 12.46 -4.69
C ASP A 45 5.89 11.17 -4.49
N VAL A 46 6.38 10.60 -5.59
CA VAL A 46 7.16 9.36 -5.61
C VAL A 46 8.52 9.61 -6.25
N THR A 47 9.53 9.75 -5.40
CA THR A 47 10.89 10.11 -5.82
C THR A 47 11.89 8.98 -5.54
N THR A 48 12.92 8.87 -6.37
CA THR A 48 14.03 7.93 -6.14
C THR A 48 15.21 8.68 -5.52
N SER A 49 15.75 8.15 -4.42
CA SER A 49 16.91 8.68 -3.73
C SER A 49 17.91 7.55 -3.43
N GLY A 50 18.97 7.47 -4.24
CA GLY A 50 19.93 6.37 -4.19
C GLY A 50 19.26 5.02 -4.47
N GLU A 51 19.40 4.07 -3.56
CA GLU A 51 18.78 2.74 -3.65
C GLU A 51 17.32 2.70 -3.12
N ASN A 52 16.78 3.83 -2.69
CA ASN A 52 15.47 3.92 -2.07
C ASN A 52 14.46 4.66 -2.96
N LEU A 53 13.21 4.24 -2.86
CA LEU A 53 12.03 4.97 -3.28
C LEU A 53 11.45 5.67 -2.04
N ILE A 54 11.07 6.94 -2.19
CA ILE A 54 10.38 7.74 -1.18
C ILE A 54 8.97 8.00 -1.69
N VAL A 55 7.97 7.51 -0.96
CA VAL A 55 6.57 7.89 -1.13
C VAL A 55 6.29 9.00 -0.13
N ASP A 56 5.91 10.17 -0.60
CA ASP A 56 5.69 11.37 0.21
C ASP A 56 4.23 11.80 0.05
N ILE A 57 3.43 11.57 1.09
CA ILE A 57 1.99 11.85 1.11
C ILE A 57 1.80 13.13 1.91
N GLN A 58 1.30 14.19 1.28
CA GLN A 58 1.05 15.48 1.90
C GLN A 58 -0.32 16.01 1.49
N CYS A 59 -1.23 16.10 2.46
CA CYS A 59 -2.54 16.73 2.30
C CYS A 59 -2.57 18.07 3.05
N ASP A 60 -2.84 19.15 2.34
CA ASP A 60 -3.03 20.49 2.89
C ASP A 60 -4.53 20.72 3.17
N GLU A 61 -4.86 21.67 4.05
CA GLU A 61 -6.25 22.16 4.29
C GLU A 61 -7.27 21.18 4.91
N LEU A 62 -6.86 20.23 5.74
CA LEU A 62 -7.83 19.51 6.59
C LEU A 62 -8.38 20.50 7.64
N GLU A 63 -9.67 20.88 7.53
CA GLU A 63 -10.27 21.90 8.41
C GLU A 63 -10.01 21.61 9.90
N PRO A 64 -9.50 22.57 10.68
CA PRO A 64 -9.21 22.33 12.09
C PRO A 64 -10.51 22.10 12.87
N GLU A 65 -10.83 20.84 13.18
CA GLU A 65 -11.82 20.57 14.22
C GLU A 65 -11.14 20.54 15.60
N HIS A 66 -11.83 21.11 16.57
CA HIS A 66 -11.44 21.18 17.99
C HIS A 66 -11.47 19.82 18.71
N TYR A 67 -11.42 18.71 17.97
CA TYR A 67 -11.48 17.34 18.48
C TYR A 67 -10.42 16.51 17.81
N TRP A 68 -9.17 16.85 18.10
CA TRP A 68 -8.10 15.88 17.94
C TRP A 68 -8.34 14.79 18.99
N ASP A 69 -8.28 13.53 18.57
CA ASP A 69 -8.14 12.39 19.47
C ASP A 69 -6.71 12.51 20.03
N ASP A 70 -6.51 13.43 20.99
CA ASP A 70 -5.22 13.88 21.56
C ASP A 70 -4.41 12.73 22.22
N GLU A 71 -4.95 11.51 22.19
CA GLU A 71 -4.40 10.30 22.80
C GLU A 71 -3.87 9.26 21.78
N ALA A 72 -4.06 9.47 20.47
CA ALA A 72 -3.62 8.50 19.46
C ALA A 72 -2.14 8.67 19.08
N ASP A 73 -1.31 7.66 19.41
CA ASP A 73 0.06 7.54 18.88
C ASP A 73 0.00 7.12 17.39
N TRP A 74 -0.19 8.11 16.52
CA TRP A 74 -0.27 7.93 15.07
C TRP A 74 0.97 7.28 14.49
N LEU A 75 2.15 7.58 15.04
CA LEU A 75 3.38 6.97 14.55
C LEU A 75 3.38 5.48 14.83
N ALA A 76 2.99 5.05 16.04
CA ALA A 76 2.86 3.63 16.36
C ALA A 76 1.77 2.94 15.53
N ALA A 77 0.65 3.61 15.29
CA ALA A 77 -0.46 3.07 14.51
C ALA A 77 -0.15 2.93 13.01
N LEU A 78 0.62 3.86 12.43
CA LEU A 78 1.01 3.88 11.02
C LEU A 78 2.31 3.10 10.74
N ALA A 79 3.12 2.83 11.78
CA ALA A 79 4.39 2.09 11.65
C ALA A 79 4.29 0.77 10.85
N PRO A 80 3.23 -0.04 10.98
CA PRO A 80 3.11 -1.30 10.23
C PRO A 80 3.00 -1.12 8.71
N LEU A 81 2.50 0.02 8.22
CA LEU A 81 2.26 0.26 6.79
C LEU A 81 3.51 0.02 5.93
N ARG A 82 4.69 0.38 6.43
CA ARG A 82 5.94 0.12 5.72
C ARG A 82 6.20 -1.38 5.55
N ALA A 83 6.00 -2.16 6.61
CA ALA A 83 6.20 -3.61 6.56
C ALA A 83 5.15 -4.27 5.64
N ASP A 84 3.92 -3.78 5.68
CA ASP A 84 2.82 -4.23 4.84
C ASP A 84 3.12 -3.98 3.35
N VAL A 85 3.52 -2.77 2.97
CA VAL A 85 3.92 -2.44 1.60
C VAL A 85 5.10 -3.29 1.14
N LEU A 86 6.12 -3.47 1.99
CA LEU A 86 7.23 -4.36 1.66
C LEU A 86 6.81 -5.83 1.56
N GLY A 87 5.74 -6.23 2.24
CA GLY A 87 5.11 -7.55 2.11
C GLY A 87 4.27 -7.71 0.82
N GLY A 88 4.08 -6.62 0.07
CA GLY A 88 3.26 -6.57 -1.14
C GLY A 88 1.81 -6.14 -0.89
N ASP A 89 1.48 -5.63 0.29
CA ASP A 89 0.17 -5.06 0.58
C ASP A 89 0.08 -3.65 0.01
N LEU A 90 -0.65 -3.50 -1.09
CA LEU A 90 -0.79 -2.23 -1.80
C LEU A 90 -2.07 -1.47 -1.41
N ARG A 91 -2.83 -1.94 -0.41
CA ARG A 91 -4.12 -1.33 -0.02
C ARG A 91 -3.98 0.09 0.50
N LEU A 92 -2.81 0.46 1.03
CA LEU A 92 -2.47 1.85 1.34
C LEU A 92 -2.65 2.77 0.12
N PHE A 93 -2.20 2.34 -1.05
CA PHE A 93 -2.29 3.13 -2.28
C PHE A 93 -3.72 3.19 -2.84
N TYR A 94 -4.55 2.20 -2.53
CA TYR A 94 -5.98 2.28 -2.79
C TYR A 94 -6.64 3.37 -1.93
N LEU A 95 -6.27 3.51 -0.65
CA LEU A 95 -6.79 4.60 0.19
C LEU A 95 -6.40 5.98 -0.34
N LEU A 96 -5.20 6.12 -0.91
CA LEU A 96 -4.79 7.33 -1.61
C LEU A 96 -5.62 7.59 -2.87
N TRP A 97 -5.93 6.54 -3.63
CA TRP A 97 -6.87 6.64 -4.75
C TRP A 97 -8.29 7.02 -4.29
N LEU A 98 -8.77 6.54 -3.15
CA LEU A 98 -10.06 6.97 -2.60
C LEU A 98 -10.11 8.46 -2.27
N MET A 99 -8.98 9.10 -1.92
CA MET A 99 -8.96 10.55 -1.72
C MET A 99 -9.36 11.29 -3.00
N THR A 100 -8.93 10.80 -4.17
CA THR A 100 -9.28 11.43 -5.47
C THR A 100 -10.73 11.15 -5.84
N VAL A 101 -11.26 10.01 -5.40
CA VAL A 101 -12.69 9.71 -5.47
C VAL A 101 -13.46 10.71 -4.60
N GLU A 102 -13.08 10.90 -3.34
CA GLU A 102 -13.77 11.82 -2.43
C GLU A 102 -13.77 13.27 -2.93
N THR A 103 -12.64 13.77 -3.43
CA THR A 103 -12.52 15.16 -3.94
C THR A 103 -13.20 15.39 -5.29
N GLY A 104 -13.64 14.33 -5.98
CA GLY A 104 -14.16 14.47 -7.34
C GLY A 104 -13.09 14.62 -8.42
N SER A 105 -11.81 14.41 -8.10
CA SER A 105 -10.68 14.62 -9.02
C SER A 105 -10.53 13.52 -10.08
N ILE A 106 -11.33 12.45 -10.00
CA ILE A 106 -11.33 11.33 -10.93
C ILE A 106 -12.72 11.10 -11.55
N GLU A 107 -12.73 10.70 -12.83
CA GLU A 107 -13.94 10.48 -13.60
C GLU A 107 -14.84 9.39 -12.98
N PRO A 108 -16.17 9.52 -13.00
CA PRO A 108 -17.08 8.56 -12.37
C PRO A 108 -17.02 7.13 -12.94
N ASP A 109 -16.56 6.96 -14.18
CA ASP A 109 -16.42 5.67 -14.85
C ASP A 109 -15.02 5.03 -14.67
N GLU A 110 -14.09 5.74 -14.03
CA GLU A 110 -12.76 5.18 -13.73
C GLU A 110 -12.86 3.95 -12.83
N ALA A 111 -12.20 2.88 -13.23
CA ALA A 111 -12.23 1.60 -12.53
C ALA A 111 -11.36 1.62 -11.27
N GLU A 112 -11.84 1.00 -10.19
CA GLU A 112 -11.06 0.82 -8.98
C GLU A 112 -9.79 -0.03 -9.24
N PRO A 113 -8.64 0.31 -8.62
CA PRO A 113 -7.35 -0.35 -8.92
C PRO A 113 -7.20 -1.73 -8.28
N LEU A 114 -8.04 -2.07 -7.30
CA LEU A 114 -8.16 -3.40 -6.69
C LEU A 114 -9.64 -3.78 -6.57
N PRO A 115 -9.99 -5.08 -6.52
CA PRO A 115 -11.38 -5.51 -6.35
C PRO A 115 -12.06 -5.01 -5.07
N GLY A 116 -11.28 -4.49 -4.11
CA GLY A 116 -11.69 -3.91 -2.83
C GLY A 116 -10.48 -3.74 -1.91
N ILE A 117 -10.72 -3.41 -0.63
CA ILE A 117 -9.66 -3.25 0.38
C ILE A 117 -9.85 -4.11 1.64
N GLY A 118 -10.95 -4.84 1.71
CA GLY A 118 -11.28 -5.67 2.87
C GLY A 118 -10.32 -6.86 3.05
N PRO A 119 -10.17 -7.36 4.30
CA PRO A 119 -10.61 -6.73 5.54
C PRO A 119 -9.67 -5.58 5.95
N MET A 120 -10.20 -4.50 6.54
CA MET A 120 -9.36 -3.41 7.06
C MET A 120 -8.42 -3.91 8.17
N THR A 121 -7.18 -3.40 8.16
CA THR A 121 -6.22 -3.61 9.25
C THR A 121 -6.13 -2.35 10.11
N GLY A 122 -5.69 -2.48 11.36
CA GLY A 122 -5.56 -1.32 12.23
C GLY A 122 -4.66 -0.21 11.65
N ALA A 123 -3.66 -0.56 10.83
CA ALA A 123 -2.80 0.41 10.15
C ALA A 123 -3.52 1.12 8.98
N LEU A 124 -4.36 0.41 8.23
CA LEU A 124 -5.20 1.00 7.17
C LEU A 124 -6.29 1.89 7.77
N ASP A 125 -6.91 1.47 8.87
CA ASP A 125 -7.89 2.27 9.61
C ASP A 125 -7.24 3.54 10.18
N ALA A 126 -6.04 3.40 10.76
CA ALA A 126 -5.27 4.54 11.25
C ALA A 126 -4.92 5.51 10.12
N PHE A 127 -4.55 5.01 8.93
CA PHE A 127 -4.30 5.85 7.77
C PHE A 127 -5.54 6.62 7.33
N ALA A 128 -6.68 5.94 7.20
CA ALA A 128 -7.94 6.55 6.81
C ALA A 128 -8.38 7.64 7.80
N ARG A 129 -8.26 7.39 9.10
CA ARG A 129 -8.54 8.38 10.15
C ARG A 129 -7.53 9.53 10.15
N PHE A 130 -6.25 9.23 9.98
CA PHE A 130 -5.21 10.26 9.96
C PHE A 130 -5.42 11.22 8.80
N PHE A 131 -5.71 10.74 7.58
CA PHE A 131 -5.98 11.60 6.43
C PHE A 131 -7.46 12.00 6.26
N ARG A 132 -8.32 11.63 7.22
CA ARG A 132 -9.75 12.01 7.29
C ARG A 132 -10.55 11.63 6.05
N LEU A 133 -10.28 10.44 5.51
CA LEU A 133 -11.10 9.85 4.47
C LEU A 133 -12.54 9.66 4.96
N ASP A 134 -13.50 9.87 4.07
CA ASP A 134 -14.91 9.55 4.31
C ASP A 134 -15.06 8.07 4.75
N ALA A 135 -15.63 7.88 5.95
CA ALA A 135 -15.75 6.56 6.56
C ALA A 135 -16.72 5.64 5.80
N ASP A 136 -17.78 6.18 5.20
CA ASP A 136 -18.74 5.42 4.41
C ASP A 136 -18.12 5.02 3.06
N LEU A 137 -17.30 5.89 2.47
CA LEU A 137 -16.51 5.56 1.27
C LEU A 137 -15.49 4.45 1.53
N VAL A 138 -14.78 4.51 2.65
CA VAL A 138 -13.84 3.45 3.06
C VAL A 138 -14.60 2.15 3.34
N ALA A 139 -15.76 2.22 4.00
CA ALA A 139 -16.60 1.05 4.25
C ALA A 139 -17.09 0.40 2.95
N ALA A 140 -17.57 1.21 1.99
CA ALA A 140 -17.99 0.75 0.68
C ALA A 140 -16.84 0.04 -0.07
N ALA A 141 -15.63 0.58 -0.03
CA ALA A 141 -14.46 -0.07 -0.62
C ALA A 141 -14.11 -1.39 0.09
N ALA A 142 -14.24 -1.44 1.42
CA ALA A 142 -13.92 -2.59 2.27
C ALA A 142 -14.93 -3.74 2.20
N GLU A 143 -16.13 -3.53 1.64
CA GLU A 143 -17.13 -4.59 1.41
C GLU A 143 -16.58 -5.77 0.60
N ARG A 144 -15.64 -5.49 -0.31
CA ARG A 144 -14.99 -6.49 -1.15
C ARG A 144 -13.57 -6.73 -0.66
N PRO A 145 -13.11 -7.99 -0.66
CA PRO A 145 -11.73 -8.29 -0.33
C PRO A 145 -10.79 -7.77 -1.41
N ALA A 146 -9.56 -7.40 -1.04
CA ALA A 146 -8.54 -6.91 -1.98
C ALA A 146 -7.96 -7.96 -2.95
N GLY A 147 -8.66 -9.09 -3.15
CA GLY A 147 -8.13 -10.26 -3.86
C GLY A 147 -7.15 -11.07 -2.99
N THR A 148 -6.21 -11.79 -3.61
CA THR A 148 -5.15 -12.52 -2.87
C THR A 148 -4.22 -11.50 -2.20
N THR A 149 -4.45 -11.21 -0.92
CA THR A 149 -3.68 -10.20 -0.20
C THR A 149 -2.30 -10.72 0.18
N ALA A 150 -1.33 -9.80 0.39
CA ALA A 150 -0.02 -10.08 1.00
C ALA A 150 -0.07 -10.90 2.30
N GLN A 151 -1.22 -10.87 2.99
CA GLN A 151 -1.46 -11.57 4.25
C GLN A 151 -2.05 -12.97 4.09
N ASP A 152 -2.53 -13.34 2.90
CA ASP A 152 -3.00 -14.71 2.67
C ASP A 152 -1.83 -15.70 2.81
N PRO A 153 -1.94 -16.71 3.69
CA PRO A 153 -0.89 -17.70 3.87
C PRO A 153 -0.67 -18.45 2.57
N LEU A 154 0.53 -18.31 2.00
CA LEU A 154 0.95 -19.16 0.89
C LEU A 154 1.09 -20.59 1.43
N SER A 155 0.38 -21.55 0.81
CA SER A 155 0.56 -22.97 1.15
C SER A 155 2.01 -23.38 0.96
N SER A 156 2.54 -24.18 1.89
CA SER A 156 3.91 -24.68 1.80
C SER A 156 4.20 -25.40 0.48
N ASP A 157 3.20 -26.05 -0.12
CA ASP A 157 3.37 -26.73 -1.41
C ASP A 157 3.47 -25.76 -2.59
N VAL A 158 2.76 -24.64 -2.53
CA VAL A 158 2.87 -23.55 -3.52
C VAL A 158 4.26 -22.92 -3.44
N ILE A 159 4.71 -22.61 -2.23
CA ILE A 159 6.07 -22.09 -2.01
C ILE A 159 7.11 -23.07 -2.56
N ARG A 160 7.04 -24.35 -2.19
CA ARG A 160 7.99 -25.37 -2.66
C ARG A 160 8.01 -25.48 -4.19
N ARG A 161 6.85 -25.49 -4.84
CA ARG A 161 6.77 -25.59 -6.31
C ARG A 161 7.39 -24.36 -6.98
N SER A 162 6.99 -23.16 -6.55
CA SER A 162 7.54 -21.92 -7.08
C SER A 162 9.05 -21.80 -6.84
N LEU A 163 9.54 -22.28 -5.69
CA LEU A 163 10.97 -22.34 -5.40
C LEU A 163 11.69 -23.42 -6.22
N ALA A 164 11.07 -24.57 -6.51
CA ALA A 164 11.71 -25.61 -7.32
C ALA A 164 12.02 -25.11 -8.73
N ASP A 165 11.13 -24.30 -9.31
CA ASP A 165 11.24 -23.73 -10.65
C ASP A 165 12.21 -22.54 -10.76
N LEU A 166 12.90 -22.16 -9.68
CA LEU A 166 13.95 -21.13 -9.71
C LEU A 166 15.28 -21.73 -10.20
N PRO A 167 16.05 -21.03 -11.07
CA PRO A 167 17.39 -21.44 -11.45
C PRO A 167 18.31 -21.59 -10.22
N ASP A 168 19.20 -22.59 -10.23
CA ASP A 168 20.08 -22.87 -9.08
C ASP A 168 20.99 -21.70 -8.72
N ARG A 169 21.43 -20.92 -9.72
CA ARG A 169 22.20 -19.69 -9.50
C ARG A 169 21.40 -18.64 -8.72
N GLU A 170 20.11 -18.51 -9.00
CA GLU A 170 19.23 -17.55 -8.34
C GLU A 170 18.92 -18.00 -6.91
N LYS A 171 18.62 -19.28 -6.71
CA LYS A 171 18.48 -19.89 -5.38
C LYS A 171 19.72 -19.66 -4.52
N THR A 172 20.91 -19.90 -5.08
CA THR A 172 22.19 -19.73 -4.37
C THR A 172 22.40 -18.27 -3.96
N THR A 173 22.12 -17.33 -4.86
CA THR A 173 22.21 -15.89 -4.57
C THR A 173 21.26 -15.49 -3.43
N LEU A 174 20.01 -15.98 -3.45
CA LEU A 174 19.02 -15.69 -2.42
C LEU A 174 19.43 -16.27 -1.06
N LEU A 175 19.90 -17.52 -1.02
CA LEU A 175 20.36 -18.16 0.21
C LEU A 175 21.60 -17.48 0.81
N ALA A 176 22.55 -17.04 -0.02
CA ALA A 176 23.69 -16.26 0.44
C ALA A 176 23.24 -14.97 1.14
N ARG A 177 22.28 -14.24 0.56
CA ARG A 177 21.71 -13.02 1.16
C ARG A 177 20.96 -13.28 2.47
N VAL A 178 20.36 -14.47 2.65
CA VAL A 178 19.79 -14.87 3.95
C VAL A 178 20.90 -15.01 5.01
N ILE A 179 22.03 -15.62 4.65
CA ILE A 179 23.19 -15.77 5.55
C ILE A 179 23.78 -14.39 5.89
N ASP A 180 23.83 -13.49 4.91
CA ASP A 180 24.30 -12.11 5.09
C ASP A 180 23.33 -11.24 5.91
N GLY A 181 22.15 -11.78 6.26
CA GLY A 181 21.18 -11.10 7.12
C GLY A 181 20.36 -10.03 6.41
N ASP A 182 20.20 -10.09 5.08
CA ASP A 182 19.35 -9.15 4.33
C ASP A 182 17.88 -9.28 4.79
N PRO A 183 17.31 -8.26 5.47
CA PRO A 183 15.99 -8.35 6.07
C PRO A 183 14.85 -8.42 5.04
N HIS A 184 15.16 -8.21 3.75
CA HIS A 184 14.17 -8.12 2.69
C HIS A 184 14.07 -9.35 1.79
N VAL A 185 14.99 -10.32 1.91
CA VAL A 185 14.94 -11.55 1.09
C VAL A 185 13.63 -12.30 1.27
N GLY A 186 13.09 -12.34 2.49
CA GLY A 186 11.79 -12.97 2.75
C GLY A 186 10.64 -12.33 1.99
N ASN A 187 10.67 -11.01 1.82
CA ASN A 187 9.65 -10.27 1.08
C ASN A 187 9.79 -10.45 -0.43
N GLU A 188 11.02 -10.44 -0.93
CA GLU A 188 11.33 -10.71 -2.34
C GLU A 188 10.86 -12.12 -2.76
N LEU A 189 11.10 -13.13 -1.91
CA LEU A 189 10.62 -14.49 -2.14
C LEU A 189 9.09 -14.58 -2.16
N ARG A 190 8.39 -13.89 -1.24
CA ARG A 190 6.93 -13.86 -1.23
C ARG A 190 6.38 -13.19 -2.49
N ALA A 191 6.96 -12.06 -2.91
CA ALA A 191 6.57 -11.36 -4.13
C ALA A 191 6.74 -12.26 -5.36
N LEU A 192 7.88 -12.96 -5.47
CA LEU A 192 8.14 -13.89 -6.57
C LEU A 192 7.12 -15.04 -6.63
N VAL A 193 6.78 -15.63 -5.49
CA VAL A 193 5.77 -16.70 -5.45
C VAL A 193 4.40 -16.15 -5.88
N ARG A 194 4.03 -14.95 -5.45
CA ARG A 194 2.75 -14.30 -5.81
C ARG A 194 2.66 -13.98 -7.29
N ASP A 195 3.68 -13.37 -7.87
CA ASP A 195 3.74 -13.03 -9.30
C ASP A 195 3.55 -14.26 -10.21
N ARG A 196 4.18 -15.39 -9.82
CA ARG A 196 3.98 -16.68 -10.50
C ARG A 196 2.57 -17.26 -10.32
N GLN A 197 1.92 -17.00 -9.20
CA GLN A 197 0.53 -17.39 -8.98
C GLN A 197 -0.43 -16.51 -9.81
N GLU A 198 -0.21 -15.20 -9.86
CA GLU A 198 -1.00 -14.26 -10.66
C GLU A 198 -0.91 -14.61 -12.16
N THR A 199 0.29 -14.98 -12.64
CA THR A 199 0.50 -15.41 -14.04
C THR A 199 -0.14 -16.77 -14.33
N SER A 200 -0.25 -17.67 -13.34
CA SER A 200 -0.80 -19.02 -13.51
C SER A 200 -2.31 -19.10 -13.26
N ALA A 201 -2.91 -18.16 -12.53
CA ALA A 201 -4.31 -18.19 -12.14
C ALA A 201 -5.17 -17.38 -13.12
N ALA A 202 -5.84 -18.08 -14.04
CA ALA A 202 -7.02 -17.55 -14.72
C ALA A 202 -8.19 -17.48 -13.73
N ARG A 203 -8.15 -16.54 -12.78
CA ARG A 203 -9.30 -16.25 -11.91
C ARG A 203 -10.32 -15.42 -12.70
N PRO A 204 -11.63 -15.65 -12.55
CA PRO A 204 -12.62 -14.71 -13.06
C PRO A 204 -12.39 -13.38 -12.35
N ALA A 205 -12.01 -12.36 -13.10
CA ALA A 205 -11.91 -11.01 -12.59
C ALA A 205 -13.32 -10.59 -12.13
N VAL A 206 -13.50 -10.36 -10.83
CA VAL A 206 -14.65 -9.59 -10.38
C VAL A 206 -14.54 -8.25 -11.09
N ALA A 207 -15.58 -7.85 -11.81
CA ALA A 207 -15.57 -6.59 -12.54
C ALA A 207 -15.27 -5.46 -11.53
N PRO A 208 -14.24 -4.62 -11.80
CA PRO A 208 -13.91 -3.52 -10.92
C PRO A 208 -15.09 -2.57 -10.85
N ARG A 209 -15.41 -2.08 -9.65
CA ARG A 209 -16.37 -0.98 -9.49
C ARG A 209 -15.82 0.29 -10.08
N SER A 210 -16.69 1.17 -10.55
CA SER A 210 -16.27 2.52 -10.92
C SER A 210 -16.21 3.44 -9.70
N ALA A 211 -15.47 4.56 -9.80
CA ALA A 211 -15.45 5.60 -8.77
C ALA A 211 -16.87 6.10 -8.42
N GLY A 212 -17.74 6.25 -9.43
CA GLY A 212 -19.15 6.63 -9.25
C GLY A 212 -19.97 5.57 -8.49
N GLU A 213 -19.73 4.29 -8.76
CA GLU A 213 -20.40 3.20 -8.01
C GLU A 213 -19.96 3.15 -6.54
N LEU A 214 -18.72 3.49 -6.23
CA LEU A 214 -18.24 3.60 -4.85
C LEU A 214 -18.86 4.79 -4.13
N ARG A 215 -18.90 5.98 -4.76
CA ARG A 215 -19.56 7.17 -4.21
C ARG A 215 -21.06 6.97 -3.97
N ALA A 216 -21.74 6.19 -4.82
CA ALA A 216 -23.17 5.90 -4.66
C ALA A 216 -23.48 4.87 -3.57
N ARG A 217 -22.45 4.15 -3.09
CA ARG A 217 -22.56 3.15 -2.01
C ARG A 217 -22.19 3.73 -0.64
N ALA A 218 -21.31 4.73 -0.61
CA ALA A 218 -21.06 5.57 0.56
C ALA A 218 -22.36 6.32 0.93
#